data_AF-A0A2Z3JK52-F1
#
_entry.id   AF-A0A2Z3JK52-F1
#
_cell.length_a   1.000
_cell.length_b   1.000
_cell.length_c   1.000
_cell.angle_alpha   90.00
_cell.angle_beta   90.00
_cell.angle_gamma   90.00
#
_symmetry.space_group_name_H-M   'P 1'
#
loop_
_entity.id
_entity.type
_entity.pdbx_description
1 polymer ?
#
loop_
_entity_poly.entity_id
_entity_poly.type
_entity_poly.pdbx_seq_one_letter_code
_entity_poly.pdbx_strand_id
1 'polypeptide(L)' 'MSEDERQPLAERVRDACIAAALAGYEDAAVSGLCGEGALEVAISSIRGLALGCLLDEPKPAAE' A
#
# COMPACT_ATOMS: atom_id res chain seq x y z
N MET A 1 -15.16 14.97 -6.38
CA MET A 1 -14.11 14.84 -5.36
C MET A 1 -13.90 16.20 -4.73
N SER A 2 -14.59 16.41 -3.63
CA SER A 2 -14.50 17.57 -2.75
C SER A 2 -13.16 17.55 -2.02
N GLU A 3 -12.74 18.67 -1.42
CA GLU A 3 -11.59 18.69 -0.49
C GLU A 3 -11.70 17.63 0.60
N ASP A 4 -12.91 17.45 1.14
CA ASP A 4 -13.25 16.51 2.21
C ASP A 4 -13.04 15.03 1.81
N GLU A 5 -13.28 14.67 0.55
CA GLU A 5 -13.10 13.30 0.04
C GLU A 5 -11.62 13.00 -0.33
N ARG A 6 -10.81 14.05 -0.55
CA ARG A 6 -9.39 13.90 -0.93
C ARG A 6 -8.51 13.47 0.23
N GLN A 7 -8.80 13.95 1.44
CA GLN A 7 -8.04 13.60 2.63
C GLN A 7 -8.14 12.11 3.00
N PRO A 8 -9.33 11.50 3.15
CA PRO A 8 -9.44 10.07 3.46
C PRO A 8 -8.89 9.20 2.32
N LEU A 9 -9.03 9.63 1.06
CA LEU A 9 -8.39 8.94 -0.06
C LEU A 9 -6.85 8.97 0.04
N ALA A 10 -6.26 10.12 0.38
CA ALA A 10 -4.81 10.23 0.55
C ALA A 10 -4.30 9.36 1.70
N GLU A 11 -5.06 9.27 2.79
CA GLU A 11 -4.74 8.37 3.91
C GLU A 11 -4.80 6.91 3.49
N ARG A 12 -5.85 6.49 2.77
CA ARG A 12 -5.97 5.13 2.22
C ARG A 12 -4.82 4.78 1.29
N VAL A 13 -4.40 5.70 0.42
CA VAL A 13 -3.25 5.50 -0.48
C VAL A 13 -1.96 5.34 0.34
N ARG A 14 -1.75 6.19 1.36
CA ARG A 14 -0.57 6.08 2.24
C ARG A 14 -0.53 4.72 2.94
N ASP A 15 -1.65 4.28 3.50
CA ASP A 15 -1.73 3.02 4.23
C ASP A 15 -1.50 1.82 3.31
N ALA A 16 -2.06 1.86 2.09
CA ALA A 16 -1.81 0.84 1.06
C ALA A 16 -0.32 0.76 0.66
N CYS A 17 0.35 1.92 0.50
CA CYS A 17 1.79 1.97 0.23
C CYS A 17 2.62 1.37 1.37
N ILE A 18 2.31 1.70 2.62
CA ILE A 18 3.01 1.16 3.79
C ILE A 18 2.81 -0.35 3.89
N ALA A 19 1.57 -0.83 3.73
CA ALA A 19 1.25 -2.25 3.77
C ALA A 19 1.99 -3.04 2.68
N ALA A 20 2.00 -2.52 1.44
CA ALA A 20 2.73 -3.16 0.33
C ALA A 20 4.25 -3.20 0.58
N ALA A 21 4.82 -2.13 1.13
CA ALA A 21 6.24 -2.06 1.45
C ALA A 21 6.62 -3.10 2.51
N LEU A 22 5.85 -3.19 3.61
CA LEU A 22 6.09 -4.14 4.69
C LEU A 22 5.96 -5.58 4.19
N ALA A 23 4.88 -5.91 3.49
CA ALA A 23 4.66 -7.25 2.96
C ALA A 23 5.78 -7.68 2.00
N GLY A 24 6.19 -6.78 1.08
CA GLY A 24 7.28 -7.08 0.14
C GLY A 24 8.63 -7.26 0.83
N TYR A 25 8.93 -6.44 1.85
CA TYR A 25 10.16 -6.58 2.62
C TYR A 25 10.19 -7.89 3.41
N GLU A 26 9.10 -8.23 4.09
CA GLU A 26 8.98 -9.44 4.91
C GLU A 26 9.09 -10.70 4.05
N ASP A 27 8.39 -10.76 2.92
CA ASP A 27 8.46 -11.88 1.98
C ASP A 27 9.89 -12.10 1.45
N ALA A 28 10.57 -11.02 1.07
CA ALA A 28 11.94 -11.06 0.61
C ALA A 28 12.93 -11.48 1.71
N ALA A 29 12.74 -10.97 2.93
CA ALA A 29 13.58 -11.33 4.07
C ALA A 29 13.42 -12.82 4.44
N VAL A 30 12.19 -13.34 4.46
CA VAL A 30 11.89 -14.77 4.67
C VAL A 30 12.46 -15.63 3.55
N SER A 31 12.50 -15.10 2.32
CA SER A 31 13.14 -15.74 1.16
C SER A 31 14.68 -15.66 1.17
N GLY A 32 15.28 -15.05 2.20
CA GLY A 32 16.73 -15.03 2.41
C GLY A 32 17.48 -13.92 1.67
N LEU A 33 16.78 -12.89 1.18
CA LEU A 33 17.45 -11.73 0.59
C LEU A 33 18.17 -10.91 1.68
N CYS A 34 19.26 -10.25 1.28
CA CYS A 34 19.90 -9.24 2.12
C CYS A 34 18.98 -8.02 2.29
N GLY A 35 19.29 -7.13 3.24
CA GLY A 35 18.46 -5.95 3.52
C GLY A 35 18.24 -5.03 2.31
N GLU A 36 19.23 -4.88 1.43
CA GLU A 36 19.10 -4.09 0.20
C GLU A 36 18.17 -4.77 -0.82
N GLY A 37 18.29 -6.10 -0.96
CA GLY A 37 17.41 -6.88 -1.82
C GLY A 37 15.96 -6.85 -1.31
N ALA A 38 15.76 -6.99 0.00
CA ALA A 38 14.43 -6.86 0.61
C ALA A 38 13.84 -5.45 0.42
N LEU A 39 14.66 -4.40 0.48
CA LEU A 39 14.24 -3.04 0.18
C LEU A 39 13.81 -2.87 -1.29
N GLU A 40 14.53 -3.46 -2.24
CA GLU A 40 14.16 -3.41 -3.66
C GLU A 40 12.81 -4.10 -3.93
N VAL A 41 12.55 -5.23 -3.27
CA VAL A 41 11.25 -5.92 -3.34
C VAL A 41 10.13 -5.08 -2.70
N ALA A 42 10.39 -4.44 -1.56
CA ALA A 42 9.43 -3.52 -0.94
C ALA A 42 9.05 -2.37 -1.88
N ILE A 43 10.02 -1.73 -2.54
CA ILE A 43 9.78 -0.66 -3.51
C ILE A 43 9.01 -1.19 -4.73
N SER A 44 9.37 -2.38 -5.22
CA SER A 44 8.67 -3.03 -6.34
C SER A 44 7.21 -3.33 -5.99
N SER A 45 6.94 -3.73 -4.74
CA SER A 45 5.60 -4.00 -4.23
C SER A 45 4.74 -2.73 -4.19
N ILE A 46 5.30 -1.59 -3.75
CA ILE A 46 4.62 -0.28 -3.83
C ILE A 46 4.30 0.07 -5.29
N ARG A 47 5.26 -0.11 -6.21
CA ARG A 47 5.06 0.18 -7.65
C ARG A 47 4.00 -0.70 -8.30
N GLY A 48 3.78 -1.91 -7.77
CA GLY A 48 2.77 -2.85 -8.23
C GLY A 48 1.37 -2.62 -7.69
N LEU A 49 1.16 -1.61 -6.82
CA LEU A 49 -0.16 -1.33 -6.26
C LEU A 49 -1.19 -0.99 -7.33
N ALA A 50 -2.30 -1.73 -7.33
CA ALA A 50 -3.47 -1.45 -8.16
C ALA A 50 -4.27 -0.28 -7.57
N LEU A 51 -3.85 0.95 -7.84
CA LEU A 51 -4.48 2.17 -7.29
C LEU A 51 -5.97 2.32 -7.67
N GLY A 52 -6.40 1.71 -8.79
CA GLY A 52 -7.81 1.72 -9.20
C GLY A 52 -8.74 1.17 -8.13
N CYS A 53 -8.33 0.10 -7.42
CA CYS A 53 -9.10 -0.51 -6.35
C CYS A 53 -9.23 0.40 -5.10
N LEU A 54 -8.36 1.41 -4.97
CA LEU A 54 -8.40 2.37 -3.86
C LEU A 54 -9.35 3.54 -4.13
N LEU A 55 -9.81 3.70 -5.38
CA LEU A 55 -10.78 4.72 -5.77
C LEU A 55 -12.21 4.29 -5.48
N ASP A 56 -12.47 2.97 -5.44
CA ASP A 56 -13.74 2.44 -4.99
C ASP A 56 -13.87 2.65 -3.47
N GLU A 57 -14.90 3.40 -3.07
CA GLU A 57 -15.22 3.65 -1.67
C GLU A 57 -15.70 2.34 -1.01
N PRO A 58 -15.06 1.84 0.08
CA PRO A 58 -15.79 1.01 1.00
C PRO A 58 -16.82 1.93 1.66
N LYS A 59 -18.07 1.86 1.20
CA LYS A 59 -19.23 2.41 1.88
C LYS A 59 -19.06 2.14 3.38
N PRO A 60 -19.06 3.15 4.27
CA PRO A 60 -19.01 2.89 5.69
C PRO A 60 -20.20 2.00 6.05
N ALA A 61 -19.90 0.85 6.66
CA ALA A 61 -20.92 0.03 7.29
C ALA A 61 -21.61 0.94 8.31
N ALA A 62 -22.89 1.22 8.06
CA ALA A 62 -23.73 1.94 8.98
C ALA A 62 -23.85 1.10 10.26
N GLU A 63 -23.37 1.64 11.38
CA GLU A 63 -23.74 1.25 12.74
C GLU A 63 -23.95 2.52 13.58
#